data_AF-A0A8J8WD04-F1
#
_entry.id   AF-A0A8J8WD04-F1
#
_cell.length_a   1.000
_cell.length_b   1.000
_cell.length_c   1.000
_cell.angle_alpha   90.00
_cell.angle_beta   90.00
_cell.angle_gamma   90.00
#
_symmetry.space_group_name_H-M   'P 1'
#
loop_
_entity.id
_entity.type
_entity.pdbx_description
1 polymer ?
#
loop_
_entity_poly.entity_id
_entity_poly.type
_entity_poly.pdbx_seq_one_letter_code
_entity_poly.pdbx_strand_id
1 'polypeptide(L)'
;MLHLTALYGALGWYRGELLTMARDLATRLLPAFNTTTGIPHAKVNLRYGMKSPKLQSSRDTCTACAGTIILEFAALSRLTGDPVFEEKARQAMDCLWSQRHRGSDLVGTVLNVHSGDWVRRDSGVGAGIDSYYEYLLKAYVLLGDESYLERFNKHYTAVMKYISQGPMLLDVHMHRPHTTSRNFMDALLAFWPGLQVLKGDIKPAIETHEMLFQVIQRHNFLPEAFTTDFQVHWGQHPLRPEFLESTYLLHLATDDPYYLRVGEFILRSLQKHTWVPCGYAAVKDVRTGVHEDRMDSFVLSETFKYLYLLFATPSDLIIDVDHFIFTTEAHLLPLSLARLSNLTVVPGPEVPPSASDSDVEYARSCPNAHYLFPGRHEFAETIRRPLKNFVNNVCPSRKTLHRKLRASEFQAGNSRHLSLLGGMGITIMALPDGRVQLLHTSSNVSTNTTTAQGHSTGTQHRDTARGHSTGTQHRDTARGHSTGTQHGDTARGHSTGGQHEDTARGHSTGTQHRDTAPGHSTGGQHGDTARGHSTGTQHGD
;
A
#
# COMPACT_ATOMS: atom_id res chain seq x y z
N MET A 1 24.33 0.92 -12.99
CA MET A 1 25.28 -0.21 -13.16
C MET A 1 26.40 0.11 -14.17
N LEU A 2 26.15 0.23 -15.48
CA LEU A 2 27.23 0.43 -16.48
C LEU A 2 28.16 1.62 -16.22
N HIS A 3 27.62 2.78 -15.81
CA HIS A 3 28.47 3.92 -15.39
C HIS A 3 29.35 3.59 -14.19
N LEU A 4 28.79 2.86 -13.23
CA LEU A 4 29.49 2.47 -12.01
C LEU A 4 30.56 1.41 -12.34
N THR A 5 30.29 0.47 -13.24
CA THR A 5 31.26 -0.51 -13.75
C THR A 5 32.39 0.16 -14.53
N ALA A 6 32.11 1.25 -15.25
CA ALA A 6 33.14 2.03 -15.93
C ALA A 6 34.06 2.80 -14.96
N LEU A 7 33.54 3.26 -13.81
CA LEU A 7 34.36 3.89 -12.75
C LEU A 7 35.39 2.91 -12.17
N TYR A 8 35.14 1.60 -12.23
CA TYR A 8 36.11 0.55 -11.87
C TYR A 8 37.04 0.15 -13.04
N GLY A 9 37.09 0.94 -14.12
CA GLY A 9 38.04 0.75 -15.22
C GLY A 9 37.73 -0.40 -16.19
N ALA A 10 36.65 -1.14 -15.98
CA ALA A 10 36.30 -2.32 -16.79
C ALA A 10 35.70 -1.99 -18.16
N LEU A 11 35.23 -0.75 -18.38
CA LEU A 11 34.58 -0.31 -19.62
C LEU A 11 35.27 0.94 -20.18
N GLY A 12 36.49 0.79 -20.69
CA GLY A 12 37.26 1.90 -21.26
C GLY A 12 36.61 2.60 -22.47
N TRP A 13 35.60 1.98 -23.10
CA TRP A 13 34.82 2.57 -24.20
C TRP A 13 33.67 3.46 -23.73
N TYR A 14 33.22 3.30 -22.48
CA TYR A 14 32.04 3.97 -21.97
C TYR A 14 32.39 5.37 -21.44
N ARG A 15 31.70 6.41 -21.93
CA ARG A 15 32.03 7.82 -21.64
C ARG A 15 31.01 8.52 -20.76
N GLY A 16 30.09 7.78 -20.14
CA GLY A 16 29.10 8.33 -19.24
C GLY A 16 27.73 8.61 -19.87
N GLU A 17 27.48 8.11 -21.07
CA GLU A 17 26.26 8.38 -21.85
C GLU A 17 24.98 8.05 -21.07
N LEU A 18 24.95 6.91 -20.34
CA LEU A 18 23.77 6.54 -19.54
C LEU A 18 23.61 7.43 -18.30
N LEU A 19 24.69 7.97 -17.74
CA LEU A 19 24.58 8.95 -16.66
C LEU A 19 24.02 10.27 -17.20
N THR A 20 24.45 10.70 -18.39
CA THR A 20 23.88 11.87 -19.06
C THR A 20 22.39 11.69 -19.32
N MET A 21 21.97 10.52 -19.82
CA MET A 21 20.56 10.21 -20.05
C MET A 21 19.75 10.15 -18.74
N ALA A 22 20.31 9.54 -17.69
CA ALA A 22 19.68 9.51 -16.37
C ALA A 22 19.49 10.93 -15.80
N ARG A 23 20.49 11.80 -15.95
CA ARG A 23 20.40 13.20 -15.54
C ARG A 23 19.32 13.94 -16.33
N ASP A 24 19.28 13.82 -17.66
CA ASP A 24 18.26 14.46 -18.49
C ASP A 24 16.84 14.01 -18.09
N LEU A 25 16.64 12.70 -17.89
CA LEU A 25 15.35 12.18 -17.42
C LEU A 25 14.98 12.74 -16.05
N ALA A 26 15.87 12.69 -15.07
CA ALA A 26 15.61 13.19 -13.72
C ALA A 26 15.29 14.70 -13.71
N THR A 27 16.01 15.49 -14.52
CA THR A 27 15.72 16.93 -14.68
C THR A 27 14.30 17.16 -15.21
N ARG A 28 13.80 16.30 -16.12
CA ARG A 28 12.43 16.37 -16.63
C ARG A 28 11.37 15.92 -15.62
N LEU A 29 11.76 15.19 -14.57
CA LEU A 29 10.88 14.79 -13.47
C LEU A 29 10.73 15.88 -12.40
N LEU A 30 11.73 16.76 -12.23
CA LEU A 30 11.73 17.82 -11.21
C LEU A 30 10.44 18.69 -11.17
N PRO A 31 9.79 19.06 -12.30
CA PRO A 31 8.55 19.81 -12.25
C PRO A 31 7.42 19.14 -11.46
N ALA A 32 7.44 17.81 -11.30
CA ALA A 32 6.45 17.08 -10.51
C ALA A 32 6.53 17.44 -9.01
N PHE A 33 7.73 17.77 -8.52
CA PHE A 33 7.99 18.14 -7.12
C PHE A 33 7.60 19.58 -6.79
N ASN A 34 7.15 20.38 -7.77
CA ASN A 34 6.73 21.75 -7.55
C ASN A 34 5.31 21.81 -6.96
N THR A 35 5.18 21.30 -5.74
CA THR A 35 3.95 21.26 -4.94
C THR A 35 4.19 21.99 -3.62
N THR A 36 3.10 22.36 -2.93
CA THR A 36 3.20 23.10 -1.67
C THR A 36 3.93 22.30 -0.60
N THR A 37 3.83 20.97 -0.63
CA THR A 37 4.45 20.07 0.34
C THR A 37 5.85 19.58 -0.08
N GLY A 38 6.20 19.72 -1.36
CA GLY A 38 7.37 19.07 -1.96
C GLY A 38 7.13 17.61 -2.37
N ILE A 39 5.97 17.02 -2.05
CA ILE A 39 5.58 15.69 -2.51
C ILE A 39 5.27 15.73 -4.01
N PRO A 40 5.85 14.84 -4.84
CA PRO A 40 5.66 14.90 -6.28
C PRO A 40 4.25 14.51 -6.71
N HIS A 41 3.75 15.18 -7.75
CA HIS A 41 2.58 14.69 -8.50
C HIS A 41 2.86 13.29 -9.08
N ALA A 42 1.84 12.44 -9.11
CA ALA A 42 1.95 11.07 -9.66
C ALA A 42 2.29 11.01 -11.15
N LYS A 43 2.17 12.12 -11.90
CA LYS A 43 2.40 12.18 -13.34
C LYS A 43 3.02 13.51 -13.73
N VAL A 44 3.92 13.47 -14.71
CA VAL A 44 4.53 14.64 -15.34
C VAL A 44 4.69 14.40 -16.84
N ASN A 45 4.57 15.44 -17.65
CA ASN A 45 4.89 15.34 -19.07
C ASN A 45 6.40 15.60 -19.27
N LEU A 46 7.16 14.66 -19.82
CA LEU A 46 8.63 14.78 -19.96
C LEU A 46 9.09 15.92 -20.90
N ARG A 47 8.21 16.39 -21.79
CA ARG A 47 8.51 17.51 -22.70
C ARG A 47 8.00 18.85 -22.19
N TYR A 48 6.80 18.85 -21.59
CA TYR A 48 6.09 20.07 -21.22
C TYR A 48 5.97 20.30 -19.71
N GLY A 49 6.51 19.42 -18.88
CA GLY A 49 6.39 19.45 -17.43
C GLY A 49 4.94 19.37 -16.97
N MET A 50 4.57 20.29 -16.07
CA MET A 50 3.22 20.41 -15.49
C MET A 50 2.34 21.46 -16.20
N LYS A 51 2.58 21.76 -17.48
CA LYS A 51 1.84 22.83 -18.20
C LYS A 51 0.42 22.46 -18.64
N SER A 52 0.05 21.17 -18.65
CA SER A 52 -1.29 20.74 -19.05
C SER A 52 -2.32 20.99 -17.94
N PRO A 53 -3.51 21.55 -18.24
CA PRO A 53 -4.56 21.77 -17.23
C PRO A 53 -4.94 20.51 -16.45
N LYS A 54 -4.98 19.34 -17.11
CA LYS A 54 -5.29 18.05 -16.49
C LYS A 54 -4.25 17.63 -15.45
N LEU A 55 -2.97 17.93 -15.70
CA LEU A 55 -1.89 17.64 -14.76
C LEU A 55 -1.91 18.64 -13.61
N GLN A 56 -2.14 19.93 -13.89
CA GLN A 56 -2.23 20.97 -12.87
C GLN A 56 -3.41 20.79 -11.92
N SER A 57 -4.50 20.17 -12.36
CA SER A 57 -5.64 19.84 -11.52
C SER A 57 -5.45 18.54 -10.72
N SER A 58 -4.46 17.71 -11.04
CA SER A 58 -4.21 16.46 -10.33
C SER A 58 -3.64 16.75 -8.95
N ARG A 59 -4.33 16.32 -7.90
CA ARG A 59 -3.92 16.59 -6.51
C ARG A 59 -3.42 15.36 -5.77
N ASP A 60 -3.64 14.17 -6.29
CA ASP A 60 -3.44 12.93 -5.53
C ASP A 60 -2.18 12.19 -5.98
N THR A 61 -1.48 11.58 -5.02
CA THR A 61 -0.41 10.61 -5.27
C THR A 61 -0.50 9.48 -4.24
N CYS A 62 0.22 8.38 -4.47
CA CYS A 62 0.33 7.29 -3.50
C CYS A 62 1.57 7.43 -2.62
N THR A 63 1.57 6.82 -1.45
CA THR A 63 2.70 6.89 -0.49
C THR A 63 3.99 6.33 -1.08
N ALA A 64 3.91 5.16 -1.72
CA ALA A 64 5.04 4.57 -2.45
C ALA A 64 5.52 5.48 -3.60
N CYS A 65 4.58 6.02 -4.40
CA CYS A 65 4.86 6.94 -5.50
C CYS A 65 5.65 8.19 -5.06
N ALA A 66 5.37 8.67 -3.84
CA ALA A 66 6.05 9.82 -3.25
C ALA A 66 7.37 9.47 -2.55
N GLY A 67 7.47 8.27 -1.99
CA GLY A 67 8.57 7.84 -1.11
C GLY A 67 9.66 7.00 -1.75
N THR A 68 9.46 6.53 -2.98
CA THR A 68 10.33 5.52 -3.62
C THR A 68 11.17 6.12 -4.75
N ILE A 69 11.90 7.19 -4.45
CA ILE A 69 12.77 7.90 -5.41
C ILE A 69 14.15 8.25 -4.80
N ILE A 70 14.28 8.20 -3.46
CA ILE A 70 15.46 8.71 -2.77
C ILE A 70 16.74 7.96 -3.17
N LEU A 71 16.72 6.64 -3.38
CA LEU A 71 17.93 5.89 -3.71
C LEU A 71 18.53 6.34 -5.05
N GLU A 72 17.69 6.47 -6.08
CA GLU A 72 18.10 6.83 -7.44
C GLU A 72 18.52 8.30 -7.51
N PHE A 73 17.75 9.20 -6.89
CA PHE A 73 18.04 10.63 -6.90
C PHE A 73 19.30 10.94 -6.08
N ALA A 74 19.50 10.26 -4.94
CA ALA A 74 20.70 10.39 -4.13
C ALA A 74 21.94 9.82 -4.83
N ALA A 75 21.81 8.69 -5.54
CA ALA A 75 22.88 8.17 -6.38
C ALA A 75 23.24 9.14 -7.53
N LEU A 76 22.23 9.69 -8.20
CA LEU A 76 22.43 10.65 -9.29
C LEU A 76 23.10 11.94 -8.80
N SER A 77 22.68 12.49 -7.66
CA SER A 77 23.30 13.67 -7.06
C SER A 77 24.78 13.45 -6.75
N ARG A 78 25.13 12.31 -6.14
CA ARG A 78 26.54 11.97 -5.86
C ARG A 78 27.38 11.81 -7.13
N LEU A 79 26.83 11.19 -8.16
CA LEU A 79 27.56 10.93 -9.41
C LEU A 79 27.71 12.18 -10.28
N THR A 80 26.76 13.12 -10.21
CA THR A 80 26.77 14.34 -11.04
C THR A 80 27.28 15.58 -10.31
N GLY A 81 27.36 15.54 -8.98
CA GLY A 81 27.64 16.70 -8.13
C GLY A 81 26.47 17.68 -7.97
N ASP A 82 25.27 17.35 -8.49
CA ASP A 82 24.09 18.21 -8.48
C ASP A 82 23.13 17.80 -7.34
N PRO A 83 23.06 18.56 -6.22
CA PRO A 83 22.34 18.12 -5.02
C PRO A 83 20.81 18.18 -5.16
N VAL A 84 20.29 18.84 -6.20
CA VAL A 84 18.86 19.12 -6.35
C VAL A 84 18.00 17.86 -6.36
N PHE A 85 18.52 16.75 -6.90
CA PHE A 85 17.78 15.49 -6.97
C PHE A 85 17.59 14.92 -5.55
N GLU A 86 18.68 14.71 -4.82
CA GLU A 86 18.62 14.20 -3.45
C GLU A 86 17.79 15.10 -2.52
N GLU A 87 17.96 16.43 -2.62
CA GLU A 87 17.20 17.40 -1.83
C GLU A 87 15.69 17.25 -2.03
N LYS A 88 15.24 17.15 -3.29
CA LYS A 88 13.81 17.01 -3.60
C LYS A 88 13.23 15.69 -3.12
N ALA A 89 13.97 14.59 -3.28
CA ALA A 89 13.52 13.30 -2.79
C ALA A 89 13.49 13.24 -1.25
N ARG A 90 14.50 13.81 -0.57
CA ARG A 90 14.54 13.90 0.90
C ARG A 90 13.37 14.72 1.42
N GLN A 91 13.08 15.88 0.82
CA GLN A 91 11.95 16.73 1.21
C GLN A 91 10.61 15.98 1.13
N ALA A 92 10.39 15.17 0.09
CA ALA A 92 9.19 14.35 -0.02
C ALA A 92 9.10 13.30 1.12
N MET A 93 10.21 12.64 1.45
CA MET A 93 10.29 11.68 2.56
C MET A 93 10.04 12.33 3.93
N ASP A 94 10.54 13.55 4.13
CA ASP A 94 10.31 14.36 5.34
C ASP A 94 8.84 14.74 5.49
N CYS A 95 8.21 15.14 4.39
CA CYS A 95 6.78 15.43 4.40
C CYS A 95 5.97 14.19 4.74
N LEU A 96 6.21 13.04 4.07
CA LEU A 96 5.52 11.78 4.37
C LEU A 96 5.66 11.36 5.84
N TRP A 97 6.88 11.50 6.40
CA TRP A 97 7.13 11.25 7.81
C TRP A 97 6.29 12.13 8.72
N SER A 98 6.17 13.43 8.40
CA SER A 98 5.38 14.38 9.19
C SER A 98 3.86 14.09 9.14
N GLN A 99 3.37 13.44 8.08
CA GLN A 99 1.95 13.16 7.88
C GLN A 99 1.45 11.88 8.55
N ARG A 100 2.35 11.05 9.10
CA ARG A 100 1.93 9.83 9.81
C ARG A 100 0.94 10.13 10.94
N HIS A 101 0.07 9.18 11.24
CA HIS A 101 -0.88 9.33 12.34
C HIS A 101 -0.16 9.26 13.70
N ARG A 102 -0.22 10.33 14.50
CA ARG A 102 0.55 10.48 15.75
C ARG A 102 0.33 9.37 16.79
N GLY A 103 -0.83 8.71 16.78
CA GLY A 103 -1.17 7.68 17.77
C GLY A 103 -0.85 6.25 17.34
N SER A 104 -0.69 6.00 16.04
CA SER A 104 -0.45 4.65 15.50
C SER A 104 0.85 4.56 14.70
N ASP A 105 1.48 5.69 14.40
CA ASP A 105 2.62 5.85 13.48
C ASP A 105 2.35 5.38 12.03
N LEU A 106 1.13 4.95 11.70
CA LEU A 106 0.75 4.48 10.37
C LEU A 106 0.58 5.64 9.37
N VAL A 107 0.73 5.31 8.08
CA VAL A 107 0.50 6.19 6.92
C VAL A 107 -0.64 5.66 6.05
N GLY A 108 -1.35 6.55 5.36
CA GLY A 108 -2.40 6.16 4.41
C GLY A 108 -1.82 5.70 3.07
N THR A 109 -2.66 5.21 2.17
CA THR A 109 -2.25 4.80 0.81
C THR A 109 -2.15 5.98 -0.16
N VAL A 110 -3.04 6.97 -0.05
CA VAL A 110 -3.15 8.09 -1.01
C VAL A 110 -3.30 9.41 -0.27
N LEU A 111 -2.55 10.42 -0.70
CA LEU A 111 -2.54 11.76 -0.13
C LEU A 111 -2.59 12.86 -1.17
N ASN A 112 -3.03 14.03 -0.73
CA ASN A 112 -3.05 15.25 -1.52
C ASN A 112 -1.68 15.92 -1.50
N VAL A 113 -1.08 16.20 -2.66
CA VAL A 113 0.27 16.75 -2.79
C VAL A 113 0.39 18.23 -2.38
N HIS A 114 -0.72 18.96 -2.22
CA HIS A 114 -0.68 20.36 -1.78
C HIS A 114 -1.09 20.53 -0.33
N SER A 115 -2.12 19.83 0.16
CA SER A 115 -2.51 19.92 1.57
C SER A 115 -1.76 18.93 2.46
N GLY A 116 -1.26 17.82 1.89
CA GLY A 116 -0.67 16.72 2.63
C GLY A 116 -1.70 15.80 3.31
N ASP A 117 -2.99 16.08 3.16
CA ASP A 117 -4.05 15.29 3.78
C ASP A 117 -4.20 13.91 3.14
N TRP A 118 -4.47 12.91 3.98
CA TRP A 118 -4.79 11.55 3.54
C TRP A 118 -6.18 11.48 2.90
N VAL A 119 -6.18 11.20 1.59
CA VAL A 119 -7.39 10.91 0.79
C VAL A 119 -7.87 9.49 1.03
N ARG A 120 -6.95 8.52 1.02
CA ARG A 120 -7.22 7.12 1.42
C ARG A 120 -6.42 6.78 2.66
N ARG A 121 -7.14 6.43 3.73
CA ARG A 121 -6.62 6.23 5.09
C ARG A 121 -6.45 4.76 5.45
N ASP A 122 -6.53 3.88 4.45
CA ASP A 122 -6.14 2.48 4.59
C ASP A 122 -4.63 2.42 4.72
N SER A 123 -4.15 1.55 5.59
CA SER A 123 -2.74 1.36 5.89
C SER A 123 -2.45 -0.13 5.95
N GLY A 124 -1.41 -0.53 5.24
CA GLY A 124 -0.96 -1.90 5.08
C GLY A 124 0.47 -1.89 4.57
N VAL A 125 0.97 -3.07 4.21
CA VAL A 125 2.28 -3.21 3.57
C VAL A 125 2.17 -3.40 2.06
N GLY A 126 0.96 -3.57 1.51
CA GLY A 126 0.75 -3.84 0.09
C GLY A 126 0.69 -2.59 -0.77
N ALA A 127 -0.07 -2.70 -1.86
CA ALA A 127 -0.08 -1.77 -2.99
C ALA A 127 -0.24 -0.30 -2.57
N GLY A 128 0.74 0.51 -2.94
CA GLY A 128 0.72 1.97 -2.79
C GLY A 128 1.32 2.50 -1.50
N ILE A 129 1.82 1.61 -0.63
CA ILE A 129 2.62 1.96 0.55
C ILE A 129 3.93 1.18 0.57
N ASP A 130 3.87 -0.14 0.35
CA ASP A 130 4.99 -1.06 0.11
C ASP A 130 6.41 -0.44 0.12
N SER A 131 6.85 0.10 -1.02
CA SER A 131 8.22 0.50 -1.26
C SER A 131 8.63 1.80 -0.56
N TYR A 132 7.70 2.51 0.10
CA TYR A 132 8.05 3.58 1.04
C TYR A 132 8.78 3.01 2.26
N TYR A 133 8.29 1.91 2.83
CA TYR A 133 8.95 1.26 3.96
C TYR A 133 10.31 0.69 3.56
N GLU A 134 10.37 0.07 2.38
CA GLU A 134 11.59 -0.43 1.79
C GLU A 134 12.65 0.66 1.66
N TYR A 135 12.27 1.83 1.12
CA TYR A 135 13.21 2.93 0.87
C TYR A 135 13.65 3.63 2.14
N LEU A 136 12.88 3.57 3.24
CA LEU A 136 13.40 4.01 4.54
C LEU A 136 14.59 3.14 4.97
N LEU A 137 14.45 1.81 4.97
CA LEU A 137 15.55 0.95 5.39
C LEU A 137 16.73 0.99 4.41
N LYS A 138 16.44 0.88 3.10
CA LYS A 138 17.48 0.86 2.06
C LYS A 138 18.20 2.21 1.94
N ALA A 139 17.54 3.34 2.21
CA ALA A 139 18.20 4.65 2.24
C ALA A 139 19.15 4.78 3.44
N TYR A 140 18.80 4.23 4.61
CA TYR A 140 19.74 4.14 5.71
C TYR A 140 21.00 3.36 5.31
N VAL A 141 20.84 2.19 4.70
CA VAL A 141 21.96 1.34 4.27
C VAL A 141 22.84 2.05 3.22
N LEU A 142 22.23 2.75 2.25
CA LEU A 142 22.97 3.42 1.17
C LEU A 142 23.58 4.76 1.58
N LEU A 143 22.89 5.54 2.40
CA LEU A 143 23.23 6.94 2.68
C LEU A 143 23.86 7.14 4.06
N GLY A 144 23.70 6.18 4.98
CA GLY A 144 24.23 6.26 6.35
C GLY A 144 23.48 7.22 7.28
N ASP A 145 22.33 7.77 6.86
CA ASP A 145 21.54 8.73 7.63
C ASP A 145 20.61 8.00 8.62
N GLU A 146 20.93 8.10 9.90
CA GLU A 146 20.20 7.44 11.01
C GLU A 146 18.72 7.83 11.08
N SER A 147 18.33 8.99 10.54
CA SER A 147 16.93 9.42 10.54
C SER A 147 16.04 8.46 9.75
N TYR A 148 16.55 7.88 8.66
CA TYR A 148 15.80 6.89 7.89
C TYR A 148 15.58 5.59 8.67
N LEU A 149 16.59 5.15 9.43
CA LEU A 149 16.49 3.97 10.29
C LEU A 149 15.50 4.18 11.43
N GLU A 150 15.51 5.36 12.06
CA GLU A 150 14.55 5.71 13.12
C GLU A 150 13.12 5.65 12.57
N ARG A 151 12.88 6.29 11.42
CA ARG A 151 11.58 6.30 10.74
C ARG A 151 11.12 4.89 10.38
N PHE A 152 12.00 4.08 9.80
CA PHE A 152 11.72 2.69 9.47
C PHE A 152 11.34 1.89 10.71
N ASN A 153 12.12 1.98 11.79
CA ASN A 153 11.84 1.21 13.01
C ASN A 153 10.50 1.60 13.66
N LYS A 154 10.12 2.89 13.60
CA LYS A 154 8.81 3.36 14.06
C LYS A 154 7.67 2.75 13.24
N HIS A 155 7.76 2.82 11.92
CA HIS A 155 6.78 2.20 11.02
C HIS A 155 6.72 0.68 11.19
N TYR A 156 7.87 0.01 11.26
CA TYR A 156 7.96 -1.43 11.45
C TYR A 156 7.27 -1.87 12.73
N THR A 157 7.51 -1.17 13.85
CA THR A 157 6.86 -1.46 15.13
C THR A 157 5.33 -1.30 15.02
N ALA A 158 4.86 -0.28 14.31
CA ALA A 158 3.43 -0.08 14.06
C ALA A 158 2.82 -1.17 13.17
N VAL A 159 3.50 -1.55 12.08
CA VAL A 159 3.06 -2.63 11.18
C VAL A 159 2.96 -3.95 11.94
N MET A 160 3.99 -4.31 12.70
CA MET A 160 3.97 -5.55 13.49
C MET A 160 2.92 -5.54 14.60
N LYS A 161 2.55 -4.36 15.11
CA LYS A 161 1.53 -4.23 16.15
C LYS A 161 0.10 -4.27 15.62
N TYR A 162 -0.16 -3.67 14.46
CA TYR A 162 -1.53 -3.41 13.99
C TYR A 162 -1.91 -4.15 12.72
N ILE A 163 -0.95 -4.41 11.82
CA ILE A 163 -1.18 -5.02 10.50
C ILE A 163 -0.88 -6.53 10.54
N SER A 164 0.18 -6.93 11.27
CA SER A 164 0.56 -8.33 11.42
C SER A 164 -0.41 -9.11 12.30
N GLN A 165 -0.88 -10.24 11.77
CA GLN A 165 -1.73 -11.22 12.46
C GLN A 165 -1.15 -12.62 12.20
N GLY A 166 -0.09 -12.95 12.94
CA GLY A 166 0.74 -14.12 12.63
C GLY A 166 1.40 -13.95 11.26
N PRO A 167 1.33 -14.94 10.36
CA PRO A 167 1.92 -14.83 9.02
C PRO A 167 1.09 -13.96 8.05
N MET A 168 -0.10 -13.51 8.44
CA MET A 168 -0.94 -12.64 7.60
C MET A 168 -0.65 -11.17 7.86
N LEU A 169 -0.72 -10.35 6.80
CA LEU A 169 -0.55 -8.90 6.86
C LEU A 169 -1.80 -8.25 6.27
N LEU A 170 -2.68 -7.72 7.14
CA LEU A 170 -3.99 -7.21 6.74
C LEU A 170 -4.10 -5.70 6.90
N ASP A 171 -4.61 -5.03 5.86
CA ASP A 171 -4.80 -3.59 5.88
C ASP A 171 -5.79 -3.18 6.99
N VAL A 172 -5.46 -2.09 7.68
CA VAL A 172 -6.26 -1.47 8.72
C VAL A 172 -6.53 0.00 8.40
N HIS A 173 -7.44 0.63 9.13
CA HIS A 173 -7.57 2.09 9.06
C HIS A 173 -6.52 2.77 9.93
N MET A 174 -5.74 3.71 9.37
CA MET A 174 -4.64 4.37 10.09
C MET A 174 -5.06 5.05 11.41
N HIS A 175 -6.30 5.56 11.46
CA HIS A 175 -6.88 6.29 12.61
C HIS A 175 -7.67 5.36 13.56
N ARG A 176 -7.94 4.13 13.15
CA ARG A 176 -8.60 3.06 13.92
C ARG A 176 -7.89 1.75 13.63
N PRO A 177 -6.63 1.60 14.08
CA PRO A 177 -5.74 0.53 13.61
C PRO A 177 -6.13 -0.87 14.11
N HIS A 178 -7.15 -0.99 14.95
CA HIS A 178 -7.75 -2.26 15.35
C HIS A 178 -8.90 -2.70 14.43
N THR A 179 -9.24 -1.90 13.42
CA THR A 179 -10.29 -2.21 12.44
C THR A 179 -9.65 -2.48 11.10
N THR A 180 -9.79 -3.70 10.62
CA THR A 180 -9.42 -4.12 9.27
C THR A 180 -10.18 -3.31 8.24
N SER A 181 -9.46 -2.73 7.27
CA SER A 181 -10.03 -1.97 6.16
C SER A 181 -10.26 -2.84 4.92
N ARG A 182 -9.42 -3.86 4.72
CA ARG A 182 -9.54 -4.84 3.62
C ARG A 182 -9.44 -6.27 4.14
N ASN A 183 -10.27 -7.15 3.59
CA ASN A 183 -10.31 -8.58 3.94
C ASN A 183 -9.51 -9.46 2.96
N PHE A 184 -8.55 -8.87 2.27
CA PHE A 184 -7.65 -9.57 1.34
C PHE A 184 -6.23 -9.02 1.47
N MET A 185 -5.30 -9.83 0.99
CA MET A 185 -3.87 -9.58 0.86
C MET A 185 -3.54 -9.49 -0.63
N ASP A 186 -2.90 -8.42 -1.08
CA ASP A 186 -2.38 -8.33 -2.44
C ASP A 186 -1.01 -9.02 -2.58
N ALA A 187 -0.64 -9.40 -3.80
CA ALA A 187 0.60 -10.13 -4.06
C ALA A 187 1.87 -9.29 -3.79
N LEU A 188 1.78 -7.96 -3.86
CA LEU A 188 2.92 -7.07 -3.67
C LEU A 188 3.50 -7.18 -2.27
N LEU A 189 2.69 -7.51 -1.25
CA LEU A 189 3.16 -7.72 0.11
C LEU A 189 4.27 -8.77 0.23
N ALA A 190 4.44 -9.63 -0.78
CA ALA A 190 5.46 -10.68 -0.79
C ALA A 190 6.91 -10.15 -0.76
N PHE A 191 7.14 -8.83 -0.87
CA PHE A 191 8.46 -8.21 -0.64
C PHE A 191 8.80 -8.10 0.86
N TRP A 192 7.78 -8.07 1.73
CA TRP A 192 7.92 -7.79 3.15
C TRP A 192 8.83 -8.80 3.88
N PRO A 193 8.76 -10.11 3.62
CA PRO A 193 9.71 -11.07 4.20
C PRO A 193 11.17 -10.73 3.85
N GLY A 194 11.46 -10.34 2.61
CA GLY A 194 12.78 -9.88 2.19
C GLY A 194 13.24 -8.63 2.96
N LEU A 195 12.34 -7.68 3.17
CA LEU A 195 12.62 -6.49 4.00
C LEU A 195 12.86 -6.84 5.47
N GLN A 196 12.12 -7.81 6.02
CA GLN A 196 12.33 -8.35 7.36
C GLN A 196 13.69 -9.04 7.48
N VAL A 197 14.13 -9.77 6.46
CA VAL A 197 15.48 -10.34 6.41
C VAL A 197 16.54 -9.24 6.46
N LEU A 198 16.40 -8.18 5.66
CA LEU A 198 17.33 -7.05 5.67
C LEU A 198 17.38 -6.35 7.03
N LYS A 199 16.26 -6.30 7.76
CA LYS A 199 16.20 -5.80 9.15
C LYS A 199 16.86 -6.76 10.16
N GLY A 200 16.96 -8.05 9.84
CA GLY A 200 17.40 -9.12 10.75
C GLY A 200 16.26 -9.81 11.52
N ASP A 201 14.99 -9.58 11.16
CA ASP A 201 13.83 -10.22 11.78
C ASP A 201 13.40 -11.49 11.02
N ILE A 202 14.23 -12.54 11.13
CA ILE A 202 14.17 -13.72 10.26
C ILE A 202 12.94 -14.60 10.52
N LYS A 203 12.49 -14.74 11.78
CA LYS A 203 11.39 -15.63 12.11
C LYS A 203 10.06 -15.27 11.42
N PRO A 204 9.51 -14.04 11.57
CA PRO A 204 8.26 -13.67 10.89
C PRO A 204 8.41 -13.65 9.37
N ALA A 205 9.62 -13.41 8.85
CA ALA A 205 9.90 -13.52 7.42
C ALA A 205 9.66 -14.95 6.92
N ILE A 206 10.20 -15.96 7.62
CA ILE A 206 10.00 -17.38 7.30
C ILE A 206 8.51 -17.73 7.39
N GLU A 207 7.81 -17.28 8.44
CA GLU A 207 6.39 -17.60 8.65
C GLU A 207 5.50 -17.06 7.51
N THR A 208 5.71 -15.80 7.13
CA THR A 208 4.97 -15.13 6.06
C THR A 208 5.29 -15.75 4.70
N HIS A 209 6.58 -15.99 4.42
CA HIS A 209 7.02 -16.63 3.17
C HIS A 209 6.44 -18.04 3.01
N GLU A 210 6.44 -18.83 4.07
CA GLU A 210 5.88 -20.19 4.05
C GLU A 210 4.37 -20.19 3.78
N MET A 211 3.61 -19.26 4.38
CA MET A 211 2.19 -19.08 4.07
C MET A 211 2.00 -18.77 2.58
N LEU A 212 2.74 -17.80 2.04
CA LEU A 212 2.64 -17.41 0.63
C LEU A 212 3.03 -18.56 -0.30
N PHE A 213 4.04 -19.35 0.05
CA PHE A 213 4.43 -20.52 -0.73
C PHE A 213 3.30 -21.55 -0.81
N GLN A 214 2.58 -21.80 0.28
CA GLN A 214 1.43 -22.72 0.25
C GLN A 214 0.28 -22.18 -0.62
N VAL A 215 0.06 -20.87 -0.66
CA VAL A 215 -0.89 -20.26 -1.62
C VAL A 215 -0.43 -20.51 -3.06
N ILE A 216 0.86 -20.33 -3.34
CA ILE A 216 1.47 -20.63 -4.65
C ILE A 216 1.32 -22.11 -5.00
N GLN A 217 1.58 -23.04 -4.07
CA GLN A 217 1.41 -24.47 -4.30
C GLN A 217 -0.04 -24.84 -4.66
N ARG A 218 -1.02 -24.14 -4.08
CA ARG A 218 -2.44 -24.35 -4.36
C ARG A 218 -2.88 -23.84 -5.73
N HIS A 219 -2.27 -22.75 -6.22
CA HIS A 219 -2.71 -22.03 -7.42
C HIS A 219 -1.68 -21.97 -8.55
N ASN A 220 -0.53 -22.66 -8.41
CA ASN A 220 0.68 -22.60 -9.23
C ASN A 220 1.43 -21.26 -9.22
N PHE A 221 0.70 -20.16 -9.00
CA PHE A 221 1.22 -18.81 -8.83
C PHE A 221 0.52 -18.11 -7.66
N LEU A 222 1.14 -17.04 -7.16
CA LEU A 222 0.50 -16.15 -6.20
C LEU A 222 -0.53 -15.30 -6.95
N PRO A 223 -1.84 -15.41 -6.65
CA PRO A 223 -2.84 -14.54 -7.24
C PRO A 223 -2.59 -13.09 -6.82
N GLU A 224 -2.93 -12.14 -7.69
CA GLU A 224 -2.81 -10.70 -7.47
C GLU A 224 -3.42 -10.24 -6.14
N ALA A 225 -4.50 -10.90 -5.70
CA ALA A 225 -4.97 -10.81 -4.33
C ALA A 225 -5.67 -12.09 -3.89
N PHE A 226 -5.59 -12.39 -2.59
CA PHE A 226 -6.29 -13.51 -1.95
C PHE A 226 -6.87 -13.12 -0.59
N THR A 227 -7.99 -13.73 -0.23
CA THR A 227 -8.70 -13.47 1.03
C THR A 227 -8.04 -14.16 2.22
N THR A 228 -8.46 -13.81 3.45
CA THR A 228 -7.96 -14.42 4.70
C THR A 228 -8.20 -15.93 4.83
N ASP A 229 -9.12 -16.49 4.04
CA ASP A 229 -9.36 -17.93 3.89
C ASP A 229 -8.65 -18.53 2.67
N PHE A 230 -7.63 -17.82 2.16
CA PHE A 230 -6.75 -18.23 1.07
C PHE A 230 -7.49 -18.57 -0.22
N GLN A 231 -8.59 -17.87 -0.50
CA GLN A 231 -9.27 -17.95 -1.80
C GLN A 231 -8.80 -16.83 -2.71
N VAL A 232 -8.75 -17.11 -4.02
CA VAL A 232 -8.41 -16.12 -5.04
C VAL A 232 -9.44 -14.99 -5.02
N HIS A 233 -8.99 -13.78 -4.68
CA HIS A 233 -9.78 -12.54 -4.78
C HIS A 233 -9.63 -11.93 -6.17
N TRP A 234 -8.39 -11.71 -6.60
CA TRP A 234 -8.02 -11.27 -7.95
C TRP A 234 -7.05 -12.28 -8.55
N GLY A 235 -7.47 -12.91 -9.65
CA GLY A 235 -6.77 -14.08 -10.20
C GLY A 235 -5.59 -13.74 -11.10
N GLN A 236 -5.35 -12.48 -11.42
CA GLN A 236 -4.24 -12.09 -12.29
C GLN A 236 -2.90 -12.50 -11.68
N HIS A 237 -1.91 -12.76 -12.53
CA HIS A 237 -0.53 -12.91 -12.11
C HIS A 237 0.39 -12.40 -13.22
N PRO A 238 0.88 -11.15 -13.12
CA PRO A 238 1.72 -10.54 -14.14
C PRO A 238 3.21 -10.96 -14.02
N LEU A 239 3.49 -12.16 -13.49
CA LEU A 239 4.84 -12.71 -13.29
C LEU A 239 5.68 -11.91 -12.26
N ARG A 240 5.01 -11.52 -11.19
CA ARG A 240 5.49 -10.70 -10.08
C ARG A 240 6.79 -11.20 -9.41
N PRO A 241 7.76 -10.32 -9.11
CA PRO A 241 9.07 -10.71 -8.59
C PRO A 241 9.15 -10.86 -7.07
N GLU A 242 8.24 -10.25 -6.31
CA GLU A 242 8.44 -9.95 -4.88
C GLU A 242 8.60 -11.22 -4.03
N PHE A 243 7.90 -12.31 -4.40
CA PHE A 243 8.08 -13.59 -3.73
C PHE A 243 9.47 -14.21 -3.99
N LEU A 244 10.01 -14.04 -5.19
CA LEU A 244 11.36 -14.52 -5.54
C LEU A 244 12.45 -13.66 -4.91
N GLU A 245 12.26 -12.34 -4.81
CA GLU A 245 13.14 -11.45 -4.04
C GLU A 245 13.27 -11.96 -2.60
N SER A 246 12.14 -12.15 -1.92
CA SER A 246 12.11 -12.67 -0.55
C SER A 246 12.72 -14.07 -0.44
N THR A 247 12.49 -14.94 -1.42
CA THR A 247 13.09 -16.29 -1.47
C THR A 247 14.61 -16.23 -1.55
N TYR A 248 15.14 -15.35 -2.41
CA TYR A 248 16.58 -15.12 -2.55
C TYR A 248 17.21 -14.60 -1.25
N LEU A 249 16.62 -13.55 -0.65
CA LEU A 249 17.13 -12.97 0.58
C LEU A 249 17.08 -13.95 1.75
N LEU A 250 16.00 -14.73 1.88
CA LEU A 250 15.91 -15.80 2.88
C LEU A 250 16.96 -16.88 2.67
N HIS A 251 17.21 -17.29 1.42
CA HIS A 251 18.27 -18.25 1.12
C HIS A 251 19.64 -17.72 1.55
N LEU A 252 19.98 -16.47 1.21
CA LEU A 252 21.24 -15.84 1.64
C LEU A 252 21.38 -15.79 3.16
N ALA A 253 20.31 -15.44 3.88
CA ALA A 253 20.36 -15.26 5.32
C ALA A 253 20.46 -16.60 6.10
N THR A 254 19.80 -17.66 5.61
CA THR A 254 19.70 -18.92 6.35
C THR A 254 20.50 -20.07 5.74
N ASP A 255 21.00 -19.92 4.51
CA ASP A 255 21.65 -20.97 3.72
C ASP A 255 20.77 -22.23 3.56
N ASP A 256 19.44 -22.10 3.70
CA ASP A 256 18.55 -23.26 3.73
C ASP A 256 18.24 -23.76 2.31
N PRO A 257 18.59 -25.02 1.96
CA PRO A 257 18.34 -25.58 0.63
C PRO A 257 16.85 -25.71 0.29
N TYR A 258 15.94 -25.54 1.25
CA TYR A 258 14.51 -25.40 0.99
C TYR A 258 14.19 -24.29 0.00
N TYR A 259 14.83 -23.13 0.11
CA TYR A 259 14.54 -21.99 -0.76
C TYR A 259 14.97 -22.25 -2.21
N LEU A 260 16.00 -23.07 -2.43
CA LEU A 260 16.35 -23.56 -3.77
C LEU A 260 15.23 -24.43 -4.37
N ARG A 261 14.60 -25.30 -3.57
CA ARG A 261 13.43 -26.09 -4.01
C ARG A 261 12.20 -25.23 -4.29
N VAL A 262 12.01 -24.17 -3.49
CA VAL A 262 10.97 -23.16 -3.73
C VAL A 262 11.22 -22.46 -5.08
N GLY A 263 12.44 -21.99 -5.32
CA GLY A 263 12.84 -21.40 -6.59
C GLY A 263 12.64 -22.35 -7.78
N GLU A 264 12.99 -23.62 -7.60
CA GLU A 264 12.83 -24.66 -8.63
C GLU A 264 11.34 -24.86 -8.97
N PHE A 265 10.48 -24.90 -7.96
CA PHE A 265 9.04 -25.00 -8.15
C PHE A 265 8.52 -23.83 -9.00
N ILE A 266 8.90 -22.59 -8.65
CA ILE A 266 8.46 -21.38 -9.37
C ILE A 266 8.99 -21.41 -10.80
N LEU A 267 10.26 -21.75 -11.01
CA LEU A 267 10.86 -21.84 -12.34
C LEU A 267 10.11 -22.85 -13.21
N ARG A 268 9.79 -24.04 -12.67
CA ARG A 268 8.99 -25.06 -13.37
C ARG A 268 7.58 -24.55 -13.67
N SER A 269 6.94 -23.83 -12.75
CA SER A 269 5.64 -23.20 -12.98
C SER A 269 5.70 -22.18 -14.13
N LEU A 270 6.72 -21.31 -14.15
CA LEU A 270 6.93 -20.35 -15.24
C LEU A 270 7.11 -21.07 -16.59
N GLN A 271 8.01 -22.05 -16.67
CA GLN A 271 8.23 -22.81 -17.91
C GLN A 271 6.97 -23.51 -18.41
N LYS A 272 6.17 -24.07 -17.49
CA LYS A 272 5.00 -24.86 -17.85
C LYS A 272 3.80 -24.00 -18.23
N HIS A 273 3.59 -22.90 -17.52
CA HIS A 273 2.32 -22.17 -17.57
C HIS A 273 2.41 -20.79 -18.20
N THR A 274 3.60 -20.21 -18.35
CA THR A 274 3.73 -18.81 -18.84
C THR A 274 4.63 -18.70 -20.06
N TRP A 275 5.41 -19.73 -20.38
CA TRP A 275 6.20 -19.78 -21.60
C TRP A 275 5.33 -19.74 -22.86
N VAL A 276 5.72 -18.87 -23.80
CA VAL A 276 5.13 -18.73 -25.14
C VAL A 276 6.27 -18.59 -26.16
N PRO A 277 6.03 -18.81 -27.47
CA PRO A 277 7.11 -18.80 -28.48
C PRO A 277 7.98 -17.53 -28.52
N CYS A 278 7.44 -16.38 -28.10
CA CYS A 278 8.13 -15.09 -28.09
C CYS A 278 8.61 -14.62 -26.71
N GLY A 279 8.50 -15.44 -25.66
CA GLY A 279 8.92 -15.06 -24.30
C GLY A 279 8.04 -15.67 -23.22
N TYR A 280 7.56 -14.83 -22.29
CA TYR A 280 6.65 -15.22 -21.23
C TYR A 280 5.43 -14.31 -21.20
N ALA A 281 4.26 -14.87 -20.96
CA ALA A 281 3.00 -14.15 -20.89
C ALA A 281 2.47 -14.11 -19.45
N ALA A 282 1.96 -12.96 -19.04
CA ALA A 282 1.18 -12.83 -17.82
C ALA A 282 -0.01 -13.80 -17.81
N VAL A 283 -0.44 -14.22 -16.62
CA VAL A 283 -1.63 -15.06 -16.46
C VAL A 283 -2.81 -14.16 -16.09
N LYS A 284 -3.86 -14.17 -16.90
CA LYS A 284 -5.08 -13.39 -16.65
C LYS A 284 -5.86 -13.89 -15.43
N ASP A 285 -5.89 -15.20 -15.23
CA ASP A 285 -6.51 -15.84 -14.06
C ASP A 285 -5.84 -17.17 -13.72
N VAL A 286 -5.15 -17.25 -12.58
CA VAL A 286 -4.43 -18.44 -12.08
C VAL A 286 -5.31 -19.67 -11.93
N ARG A 287 -6.63 -19.52 -11.82
CA ARG A 287 -7.58 -20.64 -11.76
C ARG A 287 -7.78 -21.30 -13.12
N THR A 288 -7.64 -20.52 -14.19
CA THR A 288 -7.89 -20.98 -15.57
C THR A 288 -6.61 -21.21 -16.36
N GLY A 289 -5.52 -20.56 -15.97
CA GLY A 289 -4.25 -20.57 -16.71
C GLY A 289 -4.29 -19.80 -18.03
N VAL A 290 -5.35 -19.03 -18.30
CA VAL A 290 -5.46 -18.22 -19.53
C VAL A 290 -4.41 -17.12 -19.53
N HIS A 291 -3.68 -16.99 -20.64
CA HIS A 291 -2.69 -15.93 -20.84
C HIS A 291 -3.33 -14.56 -21.09
N GLU A 292 -2.63 -13.53 -20.65
CA GLU A 292 -2.77 -12.14 -21.09
C GLU A 292 -1.56 -11.82 -21.97
N ASP A 293 -1.78 -11.25 -23.16
CA ASP A 293 -0.72 -10.94 -24.14
C ASP A 293 0.13 -9.74 -23.68
N ARG A 294 0.90 -9.96 -22.61
CA ARG A 294 1.68 -8.95 -21.92
C ARG A 294 2.86 -9.59 -21.17
N MET A 295 4.04 -8.98 -21.31
CA MET A 295 5.20 -9.24 -20.46
C MET A 295 5.69 -7.91 -19.91
N ASP A 296 5.56 -7.71 -18.60
CA ASP A 296 6.04 -6.49 -17.95
C ASP A 296 7.57 -6.47 -17.87
N SER A 297 8.17 -5.27 -17.87
CA SER A 297 9.63 -5.11 -17.87
C SER A 297 10.31 -5.73 -16.64
N PHE A 298 9.63 -5.69 -15.49
CA PHE A 298 10.12 -6.25 -14.23
C PHE A 298 10.37 -7.76 -14.29
N VAL A 299 9.78 -8.48 -15.23
CA VAL A 299 10.06 -9.91 -15.42
C VAL A 299 11.54 -10.11 -15.75
N LEU A 300 12.10 -9.22 -16.57
CA LEU A 300 13.50 -9.27 -16.98
C LEU A 300 14.43 -8.59 -15.96
N SER A 301 14.04 -7.43 -15.41
CA SER A 301 14.88 -6.74 -14.42
C SER A 301 14.87 -7.43 -13.06
N GLU A 302 13.83 -8.14 -12.68
CA GLU A 302 13.65 -8.63 -11.32
C GLU A 302 13.44 -10.14 -11.25
N THR A 303 12.34 -10.65 -11.81
CA THR A 303 11.93 -12.06 -11.65
C THR A 303 13.05 -13.02 -12.08
N PHE A 304 13.61 -12.82 -13.28
CA PHE A 304 14.72 -13.65 -13.75
C PHE A 304 16.05 -13.34 -13.07
N LYS A 305 16.26 -12.10 -12.59
CA LYS A 305 17.47 -11.73 -11.87
C LYS A 305 17.51 -12.45 -10.52
N TYR A 306 16.44 -12.41 -9.73
CA TYR A 306 16.38 -13.12 -8.45
C TYR A 306 16.42 -14.63 -8.62
N LEU A 307 15.82 -15.19 -9.67
CA LEU A 307 16.00 -16.61 -10.01
C LEU A 307 17.45 -16.95 -10.34
N TYR A 308 18.12 -16.13 -11.16
CA TYR A 308 19.53 -16.34 -11.49
C TYR A 308 20.39 -16.28 -10.23
N LEU A 309 20.23 -15.22 -9.41
CA LEU A 309 20.99 -15.02 -8.18
C LEU A 309 20.75 -16.12 -7.14
N LEU A 310 19.54 -16.68 -7.07
CA LEU A 310 19.20 -17.77 -6.17
C LEU A 310 19.99 -19.06 -6.48
N PHE A 311 20.30 -19.31 -7.77
CA PHE A 311 21.01 -20.52 -8.19
C PHE A 311 22.48 -20.29 -8.57
N ALA A 312 22.91 -19.03 -8.68
CA ALA A 312 24.26 -18.68 -9.02
C ALA A 312 25.23 -19.05 -7.90
N THR A 313 26.34 -19.67 -8.26
CA THR A 313 27.50 -19.83 -7.37
C THR A 313 28.35 -18.56 -7.40
N PRO A 314 29.21 -18.30 -6.39
CA PRO A 314 30.12 -17.16 -6.42
C PRO A 314 30.98 -17.07 -7.69
N SER A 315 31.32 -18.20 -8.31
CA SER A 315 32.06 -18.24 -9.59
C SER A 315 31.24 -17.80 -10.81
N ASP A 316 29.90 -17.83 -10.74
CA ASP A 316 29.01 -17.39 -11.82
C ASP A 316 28.78 -15.87 -11.80
N LEU A 317 29.17 -15.21 -10.70
CA LEU A 317 28.94 -13.78 -10.49
C LEU A 317 30.17 -12.97 -10.91
N ILE A 318 29.95 -12.03 -11.83
CA ILE A 318 30.99 -11.10 -12.32
C ILE A 318 31.28 -10.01 -11.27
N ILE A 319 30.30 -9.72 -10.42
CA ILE A 319 30.37 -8.73 -9.37
C ILE A 319 29.96 -9.36 -8.05
N ASP A 320 30.63 -8.93 -6.97
CA ASP A 320 30.24 -9.29 -5.63
C ASP A 320 29.00 -8.46 -5.23
N VAL A 321 27.86 -9.14 -5.11
CA VAL A 321 26.55 -8.53 -4.86
C VAL A 321 26.48 -7.93 -3.45
N ASP A 322 27.29 -8.42 -2.50
CA ASP A 322 27.31 -7.93 -1.11
C ASP A 322 27.78 -6.48 -1.00
N HIS A 323 28.47 -5.96 -2.03
CA HIS A 323 28.87 -4.56 -2.12
C HIS A 323 27.79 -3.62 -2.69
N PHE A 324 26.58 -4.12 -2.92
CA PHE A 324 25.48 -3.37 -3.52
C PHE A 324 24.20 -3.48 -2.70
N ILE A 325 23.34 -2.48 -2.89
CA ILE A 325 21.94 -2.53 -2.47
C ILE A 325 21.05 -2.56 -3.72
N PHE A 326 20.01 -3.36 -3.69
CA PHE A 326 18.98 -3.41 -4.74
C PHE A 326 17.96 -2.29 -4.51
N THR A 327 17.61 -1.53 -5.55
CA THR A 327 16.38 -0.72 -5.56
C THR A 327 15.13 -1.61 -5.53
N THR A 328 13.93 -1.02 -5.44
CA THR A 328 12.67 -1.80 -5.49
C THR A 328 12.52 -2.53 -6.84
N GLU A 329 13.04 -1.96 -7.94
CA GLU A 329 13.09 -2.59 -9.28
C GLU A 329 14.36 -3.45 -9.53
N ALA A 330 14.92 -4.01 -8.46
CA ALA A 330 16.13 -4.84 -8.44
C ALA A 330 17.39 -4.24 -9.13
N HIS A 331 17.51 -2.92 -9.27
CA HIS A 331 18.72 -2.30 -9.82
C HIS A 331 19.81 -2.16 -8.75
N LEU A 332 21.05 -2.46 -9.11
CA LEU A 332 22.17 -2.41 -8.18
C LEU A 332 22.75 -0.99 -8.05
N LEU A 333 22.82 -0.51 -6.81
CA LEU A 333 23.53 0.69 -6.40
C LEU A 333 24.68 0.31 -5.44
N PRO A 334 25.93 0.73 -5.71
CA PRO A 334 27.07 0.32 -4.89
C PRO A 334 27.07 1.09 -3.57
N LEU A 335 27.39 0.38 -2.49
CA LEU A 335 27.48 0.96 -1.15
C LEU A 335 28.60 2.00 -1.04
N SER A 336 29.56 2.00 -1.98
CA SER A 336 30.61 3.03 -2.07
C SER A 336 30.05 4.44 -2.33
N LEU A 337 28.81 4.58 -2.82
CA LEU A 337 28.13 5.88 -2.93
C LEU A 337 28.02 6.58 -1.58
N ALA A 338 27.94 5.85 -0.47
CA ALA A 338 27.95 6.42 0.88
C ALA A 338 29.21 7.27 1.14
N ARG A 339 30.34 6.94 0.50
CA ARG A 339 31.68 7.51 0.74
C ARG A 339 32.12 8.59 -0.25
N LEU A 340 31.35 8.89 -1.30
CA LEU A 340 31.65 9.97 -2.25
C LEU A 340 31.38 11.37 -1.62
N SER A 341 31.56 11.47 -0.30
CA SER A 341 30.71 12.18 0.67
C SER A 341 31.23 13.54 1.14
N ASN A 342 32.21 14.15 0.46
CA ASN A 342 32.74 15.44 0.93
C ASN A 342 32.17 16.68 0.22
N LEU A 343 31.38 16.53 -0.85
CA LEU A 343 30.91 17.67 -1.66
C LEU A 343 29.38 17.87 -1.71
N THR A 344 28.56 16.91 -1.26
CA THR A 344 27.09 16.96 -1.48
C THR A 344 26.25 16.50 -0.29
N VAL A 345 26.82 16.44 0.93
CA VAL A 345 26.02 16.17 2.13
C VAL A 345 25.13 17.39 2.37
N VAL A 346 23.81 17.21 2.25
CA VAL A 346 22.87 18.11 2.91
C VAL A 346 23.06 17.87 4.41
N PRO A 347 23.52 18.86 5.20
CA PRO A 347 23.76 18.66 6.63
C PRO A 347 22.47 18.19 7.31
N GLY A 348 22.49 16.99 7.86
CA GLY A 348 21.50 16.57 8.85
C GLY A 348 21.65 17.42 10.12
N PRO A 349 20.62 17.48 10.99
CA PRO A 349 20.76 18.15 12.28
C PRO A 349 21.95 17.57 13.06
N GLU A 350 22.79 18.45 13.61
CA GLU A 350 24.00 18.10 14.36
C GLU A 350 23.68 17.14 15.51
N VAL A 351 24.03 15.87 15.35
CA VAL A 351 24.10 14.91 16.46
C VAL A 351 25.47 15.12 17.11
N PRO A 352 25.56 15.33 18.44
CA PRO A 352 26.84 15.51 19.11
C PRO A 352 27.74 14.29 18.87
N PRO A 353 29.06 14.47 18.75
CA PRO A 353 29.99 13.37 18.51
C PRO A 353 30.05 12.49 19.77
N SER A 354 29.24 11.42 19.81
CA SER A 354 29.51 10.30 20.71
C SER A 354 30.73 9.57 20.18
N ALA A 355 31.73 9.40 21.04
CA ALA A 355 33.03 8.83 20.74
C ALA A 355 32.95 7.60 19.83
N SER A 356 33.83 7.59 18.82
CA SER A 356 34.15 6.45 17.98
C SER A 356 34.68 5.30 18.84
N ASP A 357 33.77 4.43 19.25
CA ASP A 357 34.13 3.13 19.78
C ASP A 357 33.85 2.12 18.68
N SER A 358 34.92 1.54 18.13
CA SER A 358 34.85 0.56 17.02
C SER A 358 33.93 -0.62 17.33
N ASP A 359 33.71 -0.88 18.62
CA ASP A 359 32.83 -1.94 19.11
C ASP A 359 31.33 -1.57 18.97
N VAL A 360 30.98 -0.27 18.92
CA VAL A 360 29.62 0.21 18.68
C VAL A 360 29.26 0.17 17.20
N GLU A 361 30.24 0.35 16.30
CA GLU A 361 30.06 0.23 14.85
C GLU A 361 29.83 -1.24 14.44
N TYR A 362 30.49 -2.18 15.11
CA TYR A 362 30.24 -3.61 14.97
C TYR A 362 28.87 -4.03 15.55
N ALA A 363 28.43 -3.40 16.65
CA ALA A 363 27.09 -3.62 17.21
C ALA A 363 25.94 -3.02 16.35
N ARG A 364 26.26 -2.08 15.44
CA ARG A 364 25.33 -1.46 14.48
C ARG A 364 25.34 -2.14 13.10
N SER A 365 26.28 -3.05 12.87
CA SER A 365 26.24 -3.93 11.71
C SER A 365 25.10 -4.94 11.89
N CYS A 366 24.31 -5.18 10.85
CA CYS A 366 23.23 -6.17 10.87
C CYS A 366 23.76 -7.45 11.54
N PRO A 367 23.07 -7.98 12.57
CA PRO A 367 23.61 -9.09 13.33
C PRO A 367 23.88 -10.24 12.38
N ASN A 368 25.13 -10.69 12.32
CA ASN A 368 25.52 -11.79 11.46
C ASN A 368 24.73 -13.03 11.89
N ALA A 369 23.94 -13.58 10.97
CA ALA A 369 23.17 -14.81 11.20
C ALA A 369 24.06 -16.00 11.64
N HIS A 370 25.41 -15.90 11.50
CA HIS A 370 26.36 -16.89 12.03
C HIS A 370 26.37 -16.95 13.55
N TYR A 371 26.17 -15.82 14.24
CA TYR A 371 26.27 -15.73 15.69
C TYR A 371 24.92 -15.87 16.40
N LEU A 372 23.82 -15.50 15.73
CA LEU A 372 22.49 -15.58 16.35
C LEU A 372 21.94 -17.02 16.41
N PHE A 373 22.36 -17.93 15.52
CA PHE A 373 21.72 -19.26 15.38
C PHE A 373 22.72 -20.38 15.02
N PRO A 374 23.29 -21.12 16.00
CA PRO A 374 24.04 -22.34 15.72
C PRO A 374 23.08 -23.40 15.14
N GLY A 375 23.33 -23.87 13.90
CA GLY A 375 22.46 -24.85 13.20
C GLY A 375 21.46 -24.24 12.20
N ARG A 376 21.89 -23.27 11.39
CA ARG A 376 21.07 -22.44 10.46
C ARG A 376 19.96 -23.17 9.69
N HIS A 377 20.25 -24.35 9.12
CA HIS A 377 19.25 -25.10 8.35
C HIS A 377 18.10 -25.65 9.22
N GLU A 378 18.41 -26.14 10.43
CA GLU A 378 17.40 -26.71 11.33
C GLU A 378 16.49 -25.61 11.88
N PHE A 379 17.02 -24.41 12.14
CA PHE A 379 16.23 -23.28 12.65
C PHE A 379 15.07 -22.92 11.71
N ALA A 380 15.34 -22.72 10.43
CA ALA A 380 14.29 -22.37 9.47
C ALA A 380 13.26 -23.52 9.32
N GLU A 381 13.71 -24.77 9.36
CA GLU A 381 12.81 -25.92 9.37
C GLU A 381 11.89 -25.95 10.61
N THR A 382 12.43 -25.65 11.80
CA THR A 382 11.63 -25.64 13.05
C THR A 382 10.52 -24.61 13.04
N ILE A 383 10.70 -23.49 12.32
CA ILE A 383 9.69 -22.45 12.14
C ILE A 383 8.64 -22.86 11.10
N ARG A 384 9.06 -23.47 9.99
CA ARG A 384 8.12 -23.91 8.93
C ARG A 384 7.30 -25.12 9.33
N ARG A 385 7.86 -26.04 10.14
CA ARG A 385 7.21 -27.32 10.49
C ARG A 385 5.80 -27.14 11.11
N PRO A 386 5.57 -26.22 12.07
CA PRO A 386 4.23 -25.89 12.57
C PRO A 386 3.26 -25.36 11.50
N LEU A 387 3.77 -24.75 10.43
CA LEU A 387 2.98 -24.11 9.36
C LEU A 387 2.64 -25.03 8.20
N LYS A 388 3.20 -26.24 8.09
CA LYS A 388 3.14 -27.13 6.89
C LYS A 388 1.76 -27.29 6.22
N ASN A 389 0.66 -27.13 6.96
CA ASN A 389 -0.71 -27.23 6.44
C ASN A 389 -1.56 -25.99 6.76
N PHE A 390 -0.93 -24.84 6.98
CA PHE A 390 -1.59 -23.61 7.40
C PHE A 390 -2.65 -23.16 6.38
N VAL A 391 -2.35 -23.22 5.08
CA VAL A 391 -3.30 -22.88 4.01
C VAL A 391 -4.22 -24.06 3.66
N ASN A 392 -3.66 -25.28 3.61
CA ASN A 392 -4.39 -26.48 3.17
C ASN A 392 -5.47 -26.94 4.17
N ASN A 393 -5.29 -26.67 5.47
CA ASN A 393 -6.28 -27.01 6.51
C ASN A 393 -7.45 -26.02 6.58
N VAL A 394 -7.38 -24.88 5.88
CA VAL A 394 -8.51 -23.99 5.71
C VAL A 394 -9.44 -24.61 4.68
N CYS A 395 -10.26 -25.58 5.14
CA CYS A 395 -11.38 -26.08 4.36
C CYS A 395 -12.24 -24.90 3.93
N PRO A 396 -12.63 -24.79 2.64
CA PRO A 396 -13.70 -23.88 2.27
C PRO A 396 -14.90 -24.32 3.09
N SER A 397 -15.25 -23.54 4.11
CA SER A 397 -16.49 -23.78 4.82
C SER A 397 -17.55 -23.69 3.74
N ARG A 398 -18.20 -24.82 3.41
CA ARG A 398 -19.54 -24.82 2.82
C ARG A 398 -20.46 -24.18 3.87
N LYS A 399 -20.27 -22.91 4.19
CA LYS A 399 -21.36 -22.08 4.63
C LYS A 399 -22.23 -22.05 3.40
N THR A 400 -23.28 -22.86 3.40
CA THR A 400 -24.48 -22.56 2.65
C THR A 400 -24.79 -21.11 2.96
N LEU A 401 -24.36 -20.21 2.06
CA LEU A 401 -24.76 -18.82 2.07
C LEU A 401 -26.26 -18.86 1.80
N HIS A 402 -27.04 -18.98 2.87
CA HIS A 402 -28.46 -18.71 2.79
C HIS A 402 -28.56 -17.29 2.25
N ARG A 403 -29.16 -17.16 1.06
CA ARG A 403 -29.36 -15.89 0.39
C ARG A 403 -29.95 -14.90 1.40
N LYS A 404 -29.16 -13.87 1.78
CA LYS A 404 -29.65 -12.81 2.67
C LYS A 404 -30.80 -12.09 1.96
N LEU A 405 -31.89 -11.85 2.67
CA LEU A 405 -33.05 -11.12 2.17
C LEU A 405 -32.63 -9.70 1.80
N ARG A 406 -32.84 -9.28 0.54
CA ARG A 406 -32.57 -7.88 0.14
C ARG A 406 -33.70 -6.98 0.61
N ALA A 407 -33.40 -5.69 0.82
CA ALA A 407 -34.42 -4.70 1.23
C ALA A 407 -35.60 -4.64 0.23
N SER A 408 -35.33 -4.78 -1.07
CA SER A 408 -36.34 -4.83 -2.13
C SER A 408 -37.22 -6.08 -2.10
N GLU A 409 -36.79 -7.14 -1.42
CA GLU A 409 -37.51 -8.41 -1.29
C GLU A 409 -38.31 -8.49 0.02
N PHE A 410 -38.16 -7.50 0.90
CA PHE A 410 -38.87 -7.44 2.17
C PHE A 410 -40.37 -7.18 1.95
N GLN A 411 -41.21 -7.85 2.74
CA GLN A 411 -42.65 -7.73 2.67
C GLN A 411 -43.18 -7.60 4.10
N ALA A 412 -43.80 -6.46 4.41
CA ALA A 412 -44.25 -6.14 5.77
C ALA A 412 -45.32 -7.10 6.31
N GLY A 413 -46.05 -7.81 5.44
CA GLY A 413 -47.03 -8.83 5.82
C GLY A 413 -46.46 -10.26 5.93
N ASN A 414 -45.17 -10.47 5.62
CA ASN A 414 -44.57 -11.80 5.65
C ASN A 414 -44.01 -12.11 7.04
N SER A 415 -44.64 -13.05 7.76
CA SER A 415 -44.28 -13.44 9.12
C SER A 415 -42.82 -13.90 9.26
N ARG A 416 -42.24 -14.52 8.22
CA ARG A 416 -40.84 -14.97 8.21
C ARG A 416 -39.88 -13.79 8.12
N HIS A 417 -40.21 -12.75 7.34
CA HIS A 417 -39.40 -11.54 7.23
C HIS A 417 -39.46 -10.70 8.51
N LEU A 418 -40.65 -10.62 9.13
CA LEU A 418 -40.83 -9.99 10.44
C LEU A 418 -40.07 -10.74 11.55
N SER A 419 -40.06 -12.07 11.52
CA SER A 419 -39.27 -12.88 12.45
C SER A 419 -37.76 -12.67 12.28
N LEU A 420 -37.26 -12.51 11.05
CA LEU A 420 -35.87 -12.15 10.76
C LEU A 420 -35.49 -10.78 11.34
N LEU A 421 -36.35 -9.77 11.18
CA LEU A 421 -36.15 -8.45 11.80
C LEU A 421 -36.17 -8.54 13.32
N GLY A 422 -37.12 -9.29 13.89
CA GLY A 422 -37.20 -9.53 15.33
C GLY A 422 -35.95 -10.21 15.88
N GLY A 423 -35.37 -11.16 15.15
CA GLY A 423 -34.11 -11.81 15.52
C GLY A 423 -32.90 -10.86 15.49
N MET A 424 -32.96 -9.80 14.68
CA MET A 424 -31.99 -8.69 14.69
C MET A 424 -32.34 -7.61 15.72
N GLY A 425 -33.32 -7.82 16.60
CA GLY A 425 -33.75 -6.84 17.59
C GLY A 425 -34.55 -5.67 17.01
N ILE A 426 -34.98 -5.75 15.75
CA ILE A 426 -35.76 -4.70 15.07
C ILE A 426 -37.26 -5.01 15.16
N THR A 427 -38.01 -4.11 15.77
CA THR A 427 -39.48 -4.15 15.83
C THR A 427 -40.07 -3.13 14.86
N ILE A 428 -41.09 -3.54 14.09
CA ILE A 428 -41.82 -2.64 13.20
C ILE A 428 -43.07 -2.14 13.92
N MET A 429 -43.26 -0.82 13.95
CA MET A 429 -44.49 -0.18 14.41
C MET A 429 -45.17 0.54 13.25
N ALA A 430 -46.41 0.17 12.96
CA ALA A 430 -47.26 0.93 12.04
C ALA A 430 -47.92 2.09 12.80
N LEU A 431 -47.73 3.31 12.32
CA LEU A 431 -48.36 4.50 12.85
C LEU A 431 -49.77 4.66 12.25
N PRO A 432 -50.72 5.31 12.96
CA PRO A 432 -52.09 5.49 12.49
C PRO A 432 -52.20 6.28 11.16
N ASP A 433 -51.15 7.00 10.78
CA ASP A 433 -51.05 7.76 9.53
C ASP A 433 -50.46 6.96 8.35
N GLY A 434 -50.28 5.65 8.53
CA GLY A 434 -49.75 4.75 7.51
C GLY A 434 -48.23 4.73 7.40
N ARG A 435 -47.50 5.51 8.20
CA ARG A 435 -46.03 5.45 8.25
C ARG A 435 -45.57 4.23 9.06
N VAL A 436 -44.39 3.73 8.73
CA VAL A 436 -43.77 2.59 9.40
C VAL A 436 -42.50 3.04 10.11
N GLN A 437 -42.40 2.77 11.41
CA GLN A 437 -41.22 3.06 12.22
C GLN A 437 -40.50 1.76 12.60
N LEU A 438 -39.18 1.75 12.46
CA LEU A 438 -38.33 0.64 12.87
C LEU A 438 -37.63 1.01 14.18
N LEU A 439 -37.85 0.21 15.23
CA LEU A 439 -37.21 0.38 16.53
C LEU A 439 -36.22 -0.76 16.76
N HIS A 440 -34.94 -0.44 16.97
CA HIS A 440 -33.93 -1.45 17.27
C HIS A 440 -33.60 -1.49 18.76
N THR A 441 -33.79 -2.65 19.39
CA THR A 441 -33.50 -2.91 20.80
C THR A 441 -32.49 -4.04 20.90
N SER A 442 -31.24 -3.69 21.27
CA SER A 442 -30.12 -4.63 21.30
C SER A 442 -30.29 -5.80 22.28
N SER A 443 -31.10 -5.65 23.33
CA SER A 443 -31.40 -6.71 24.29
C SER A 443 -32.24 -7.86 23.72
N ASN A 444 -32.91 -7.64 22.59
CA ASN A 444 -33.86 -8.59 22.00
C ASN A 444 -33.26 -9.39 20.83
N VAL A 445 -31.96 -9.22 20.55
CA VAL A 445 -31.25 -9.93 19.48
C VAL A 445 -31.05 -11.39 19.87
N SER A 446 -31.52 -12.32 19.05
CA SER A 446 -31.57 -13.74 19.43
C SER A 446 -30.29 -14.53 19.13
N THR A 447 -29.32 -14.01 18.35
CA THR A 447 -27.97 -14.60 18.18
C THR A 447 -26.93 -13.58 17.64
N ASN A 448 -25.66 -13.70 18.07
CA ASN A 448 -24.53 -12.86 17.61
C ASN A 448 -24.04 -13.17 16.17
N THR A 449 -24.66 -14.11 15.46
CA THR A 449 -24.19 -14.59 14.16
C THR A 449 -24.82 -13.86 12.96
N THR A 450 -25.83 -13.00 13.17
CA THR A 450 -26.50 -12.22 12.11
C THR A 450 -26.12 -10.74 12.08
N THR A 451 -25.37 -10.22 13.05
CA THR A 451 -24.95 -8.81 13.15
C THR A 451 -23.60 -8.49 12.50
N ALA A 452 -23.13 -9.32 11.57
CA ALA A 452 -21.96 -8.97 10.75
C ALA A 452 -22.39 -8.21 9.47
N GLN A 453 -22.02 -6.93 9.44
CA GLN A 453 -22.12 -5.95 8.34
C GLN A 453 -23.49 -5.29 8.14
N GLY A 454 -23.67 -4.13 8.78
CA GLY A 454 -24.71 -3.15 8.47
C GLY A 454 -24.61 -1.91 9.37
N HIS A 455 -24.21 -0.79 8.77
CA HIS A 455 -24.23 0.60 9.27
C HIS A 455 -24.44 0.84 10.78
N SER A 456 -23.34 1.06 11.50
CA SER A 456 -23.37 1.63 12.85
C SER A 456 -23.28 3.16 12.76
N THR A 457 -24.43 3.84 12.75
CA THR A 457 -24.53 5.23 13.21
C THR A 457 -24.95 5.18 14.68
N GLY A 458 -23.98 5.14 15.59
CA GLY A 458 -24.22 5.09 17.02
C GLY A 458 -22.99 5.51 17.81
N THR A 459 -23.00 6.75 18.27
CA THR A 459 -22.10 7.30 19.28
C THR A 459 -22.08 6.42 20.53
N GLN A 460 -20.92 5.92 20.93
CA GLN A 460 -20.76 5.24 22.22
C GLN A 460 -20.22 6.23 23.26
N HIS A 461 -21.07 6.61 24.21
CA HIS A 461 -20.64 7.09 25.52
C HIS A 461 -20.45 5.89 26.44
N ARG A 462 -19.32 5.86 27.17
CA ARG A 462 -19.00 4.91 28.24
C ARG A 462 -19.29 5.60 29.58
N ASP A 463 -20.02 4.94 30.46
CA ASP A 463 -20.56 5.48 31.71
C ASP A 463 -19.48 5.94 32.71
N THR A 464 -19.67 7.14 33.26
CA THR A 464 -19.35 7.42 34.66
C THR A 464 -20.52 8.18 35.29
N ALA A 465 -21.30 7.43 36.07
CA ALA A 465 -22.14 7.80 37.22
C ALA A 465 -22.98 9.10 37.23
N ARG A 466 -24.28 8.86 37.48
CA ARG A 466 -25.30 9.70 38.15
C ARG A 466 -25.97 10.82 37.35
N GLY A 467 -27.17 10.46 36.87
CA GLY A 467 -28.40 11.22 37.11
C GLY A 467 -28.53 12.58 36.43
N HIS A 468 -29.28 12.65 35.33
CA HIS A 468 -30.66 13.15 35.37
C HIS A 468 -31.25 13.11 33.95
N SER A 469 -32.48 12.62 33.91
CA SER A 469 -33.33 12.36 32.77
C SER A 469 -33.64 13.63 31.96
N THR A 470 -33.60 13.57 30.63
CA THR A 470 -34.39 14.47 29.78
C THR A 470 -34.89 13.73 28.55
N GLY A 471 -36.15 13.26 28.63
CA GLY A 471 -36.95 12.97 27.45
C GLY A 471 -37.49 14.27 26.88
N THR A 472 -37.41 14.43 25.56
CA THR A 472 -38.11 15.47 24.83
C THR A 472 -39.58 15.12 24.72
N GLN A 473 -40.48 15.98 25.21
CA GLN A 473 -41.88 15.99 24.80
C GLN A 473 -42.29 17.41 24.37
N HIS A 474 -42.87 17.48 23.18
CA HIS A 474 -43.64 18.61 22.68
C HIS A 474 -45.09 18.49 23.17
N ARG A 475 -45.61 19.51 23.89
CA ARG A 475 -46.78 20.36 23.51
C ARG A 475 -47.46 21.05 24.71
N ASP A 476 -47.77 22.32 24.45
CA ASP A 476 -48.95 23.12 24.81
C ASP A 476 -49.24 23.55 26.27
N THR A 477 -49.02 24.86 26.46
CA THR A 477 -49.88 25.87 27.12
C THR A 477 -50.29 25.70 28.59
N ALA A 478 -49.65 26.49 29.47
CA ALA A 478 -50.33 27.18 30.59
C ALA A 478 -49.46 28.30 31.17
N ARG A 479 -50.13 29.41 31.53
CA ARG A 479 -49.62 30.63 32.16
C ARG A 479 -48.94 30.38 33.52
N GLY A 480 -47.97 31.24 33.87
CA GLY A 480 -47.55 31.44 35.27
C GLY A 480 -46.29 32.30 35.45
N HIS A 481 -46.49 33.59 35.76
CA HIS A 481 -45.71 34.48 36.64
C HIS A 481 -44.33 33.99 37.14
N SER A 482 -43.20 34.58 36.73
CA SER A 482 -42.56 35.84 37.17
C SER A 482 -41.79 35.79 38.50
N THR A 483 -40.46 35.94 38.43
CA THR A 483 -39.50 36.69 39.30
C THR A 483 -38.10 36.52 38.66
N GLY A 484 -37.41 37.55 38.13
CA GLY A 484 -36.71 38.63 38.83
C GLY A 484 -35.42 38.10 39.47
N THR A 485 -34.20 38.29 38.94
CA THR A 485 -33.31 39.47 39.07
C THR A 485 -32.10 39.34 38.10
N GLN A 486 -31.79 40.28 37.18
CA GLN A 486 -30.79 41.41 37.25
C GLN A 486 -29.46 41.06 37.95
N HIS A 487 -28.25 41.28 37.42
CA HIS A 487 -27.61 42.42 36.69
C HIS A 487 -26.52 41.87 35.71
N GLY A 488 -26.23 42.47 34.53
CA GLY A 488 -25.43 43.69 34.25
C GLY A 488 -24.04 43.24 33.74
N ASP A 489 -23.39 43.73 32.67
CA ASP A 489 -23.55 44.88 31.78
C ASP A 489 -22.71 44.63 30.49
N THR A 490 -23.23 45.10 29.33
CA THR A 490 -22.59 46.03 28.34
C THR A 490 -21.19 45.68 27.77
N ALA A 491 -20.82 45.69 26.48
CA ALA A 491 -21.33 46.01 25.13
C ALA A 491 -20.36 45.29 24.14
N ARG A 492 -20.47 45.20 22.81
CA ARG A 492 -20.82 46.16 21.76
C ARG A 492 -20.96 45.34 20.46
N GLY A 493 -22.01 45.60 19.68
CA GLY A 493 -22.23 44.96 18.38
C GLY A 493 -21.52 45.67 17.23
N HIS A 494 -21.47 44.98 16.10
CA HIS A 494 -21.69 45.58 14.79
C HIS A 494 -22.43 44.57 13.91
N SER A 495 -23.69 44.88 13.62
CA SER A 495 -24.46 44.34 12.51
C SER A 495 -24.30 45.29 11.33
N THR A 496 -24.19 44.74 10.13
CA THR A 496 -24.70 45.38 8.91
C THR A 496 -25.64 44.39 8.24
N GLY A 497 -26.91 44.78 8.16
CA GLY A 497 -27.94 44.14 7.36
C GLY A 497 -28.46 45.14 6.33
N GLY A 498 -29.01 44.61 5.25
CA GLY A 498 -29.64 45.32 4.14
C GLY A 498 -29.91 44.29 3.03
N GLN A 499 -30.99 43.50 3.04
CA GLN A 499 -32.44 43.75 2.96
C GLN A 499 -33.02 43.37 1.58
N HIS A 500 -33.97 42.41 1.62
CA HIS A 500 -35.20 42.20 0.80
C HIS A 500 -35.12 42.05 -0.75
N GLU A 501 -35.98 41.32 -1.47
CA GLU A 501 -37.32 40.79 -1.19
C GLU A 501 -37.74 39.62 -2.13
N ASP A 502 -38.84 38.96 -1.75
CA ASP A 502 -39.36 37.62 -2.10
C ASP A 502 -39.97 37.40 -3.50
N THR A 503 -39.98 36.14 -3.98
CA THR A 503 -41.23 35.46 -4.43
C THR A 503 -41.10 33.92 -4.44
N ALA A 504 -42.18 33.24 -4.05
CA ALA A 504 -42.31 31.81 -3.77
C ALA A 504 -42.62 30.88 -4.97
N ARG A 505 -42.64 29.56 -4.66
CA ARG A 505 -43.01 28.33 -5.43
C ARG A 505 -41.79 27.55 -5.94
N GLY A 506 -41.63 26.24 -5.79
CA GLY A 506 -42.45 25.16 -5.26
C GLY A 506 -41.90 23.83 -5.82
N HIS A 507 -41.75 22.82 -4.95
CA HIS A 507 -41.62 21.38 -5.20
C HIS A 507 -40.31 20.70 -5.66
N SER A 508 -40.09 19.57 -4.97
CA SER A 508 -39.59 18.26 -5.41
C SER A 508 -38.09 18.02 -5.56
N THR A 509 -37.45 17.62 -4.46
CA THR A 509 -36.29 16.71 -4.48
C THR A 509 -36.79 15.27 -4.52
N GLY A 510 -37.01 14.75 -5.72
CA GLY A 510 -37.15 13.32 -5.97
C GLY A 510 -35.78 12.65 -5.88
N THR A 511 -35.61 11.76 -4.91
CA THR A 511 -34.52 10.79 -4.88
C THR A 511 -34.80 9.71 -5.93
N GLN A 512 -34.01 9.69 -7.00
CA GLN A 512 -33.93 8.54 -7.90
C GLN A 512 -32.63 7.78 -7.66
N HIS A 513 -32.79 6.52 -7.25
CA HIS A 513 -31.76 5.50 -7.29
C HIS A 513 -31.35 5.21 -8.74
N ARG A 514 -30.05 5.05 -8.99
CA ARG A 514 -29.54 4.22 -10.09
C ARG A 514 -28.23 3.55 -9.70
N ASP A 515 -28.19 2.24 -9.93
CA ASP A 515 -27.13 1.29 -9.59
C ASP A 515 -25.93 1.31 -10.57
N THR A 516 -24.73 0.99 -10.03
CA THR A 516 -23.50 0.40 -10.66
C THR A 516 -22.75 1.25 -11.73
N ALA A 517 -21.40 1.29 -11.85
CA ALA A 517 -20.30 0.36 -11.56
C ALA A 517 -18.91 1.11 -11.54
N PRO A 518 -17.73 0.48 -11.76
CA PRO A 518 -16.64 0.31 -10.78
C PRO A 518 -15.32 1.05 -11.10
N GLY A 519 -14.36 0.93 -10.18
CA GLY A 519 -13.04 1.56 -10.22
C GLY A 519 -12.21 1.25 -11.47
N HIS A 520 -11.55 2.29 -11.97
CA HIS A 520 -10.63 2.22 -13.10
C HIS A 520 -9.27 1.68 -12.69
N SER A 521 -8.94 0.50 -13.20
CA SER A 521 -7.57 0.10 -13.57
C SER A 521 -7.20 0.83 -14.86
N THR A 522 -6.01 1.43 -14.91
CA THR A 522 -5.48 2.05 -16.13
C THR A 522 -5.06 0.98 -17.13
N GLY A 523 -6.00 0.57 -17.99
CA GLY A 523 -5.70 -0.02 -19.30
C GLY A 523 -5.56 1.10 -20.33
N GLY A 524 -4.45 1.11 -21.06
CA GLY A 524 -4.34 1.87 -22.29
C GLY A 524 -5.30 1.30 -23.33
N GLN A 525 -6.03 2.15 -24.03
CA GLN A 525 -6.71 1.76 -25.26
C GLN A 525 -6.25 2.61 -26.43
N HIS A 526 -5.96 1.86 -27.48
CA HIS A 526 -5.71 2.24 -28.85
C HIS A 526 -6.78 3.19 -29.38
N GLY A 527 -6.34 4.20 -30.13
CA GLY A 527 -7.18 4.92 -31.07
C GLY A 527 -7.21 4.15 -32.38
N ASP A 528 -8.41 3.74 -32.79
CA ASP A 528 -8.64 3.09 -34.06
C ASP A 528 -8.38 4.04 -35.25
N THR A 529 -7.73 3.43 -36.23
CA THR A 529 -7.54 3.80 -37.62
C THR A 529 -8.76 4.46 -38.25
N ALA A 530 -8.61 5.72 -38.66
CA ALA A 530 -9.55 6.36 -39.57
C ALA A 530 -9.44 5.72 -40.97
N ARG A 531 -10.57 5.23 -41.47
CA ARG A 531 -10.78 4.80 -42.85
C ARG A 531 -10.46 5.96 -43.80
N GLY A 532 -9.35 5.87 -44.51
CA GLY A 532 -9.05 6.73 -45.65
C GLY A 532 -9.84 6.27 -46.87
N HIS A 533 -10.74 7.12 -47.36
CA HIS A 533 -11.37 6.96 -48.66
C HIS A 533 -10.33 7.18 -49.76
N SER A 534 -10.24 6.20 -50.66
CA SER A 534 -9.56 6.26 -51.94
C SER A 534 -10.23 7.28 -52.85
N THR A 535 -9.47 8.27 -53.31
CA THR A 535 -9.78 9.06 -54.50
C THR A 535 -8.63 8.87 -55.49
N GLY A 536 -8.92 8.12 -56.55
CA GLY A 536 -8.02 7.97 -57.68
C GLY A 536 -8.04 9.24 -58.52
N THR A 537 -6.86 9.72 -58.89
CA THR A 537 -6.68 10.64 -60.00
C THR A 537 -5.95 9.89 -61.11
N GLN A 538 -6.64 9.79 -62.25
CA GLN A 538 -6.12 9.31 -63.51
C GLN A 538 -5.13 10.34 -64.07
N HIS A 539 -4.00 9.86 -64.57
CA HIS A 539 -3.26 10.49 -65.65
C HIS A 539 -2.95 9.39 -66.68
N GLY A 540 -3.64 9.42 -67.82
CA GLY A 540 -3.04 9.21 -69.14
C GLY A 540 -2.62 10.59 -69.67
N ASP A 541 -1.63 10.78 -70.54
CA ASP A 541 -0.89 9.88 -71.43
C ASP A 541 0.63 9.92 -71.20
#